data_AF-A0A644XNZ7-F1
#
_entry.id   AF-A0A644XNZ7-F1
#
_cell.length_a   1.000
_cell.length_b   1.000
_cell.length_c   1.000
_cell.angle_alpha   90.00
_cell.angle_beta   90.00
_cell.angle_gamma   90.00
#
_symmetry.space_group_name_H-M   'P 1'
#
loop_
_entity.id
_entity.type
_entity.pdbx_description
1 polymer ?
#
loop_
_entity_poly.entity_id
_entity_poly.type
_entity_poly.pdbx_seq_one_letter_code
_entity_poly.pdbx_strand_id
1 'polypeptide(L)'
;MYKVFIAEDEIVVREGLRNSIQSGTGPFVLVGEASDGEMALSIMKDVKPDILITDIRMPFVDGLSLSRIIKKILPWIKIIIISGHDEFQYAQEAISIGVDEFILKPISASDMLTTLNKLVETIEQEKLHLSSIENLKLQAQSNSNLIRERWLCDLVTGIVKTEDALEKGGDMGIDLIAHGYLVAIIKLSTSSETYADLITAKLHINSIIDNQEEVLCFSQSRDSIILLLMQLVSESLEETAYTLAQAIKYEVERNTDCMVTIGIGSLVERIGSLSQSYADAEKAIKFTVKTGQNLIIGTHDLNSFSEIDFLKLDGSPISERLKYVKKSGINEIIAQYITMIGDDPFQTTLISYYLLYDLMVAISKIIDELGGVVQEVVPWLSNKSELSEIASSKETFCDGVKLILDTFIDFRELKSAGKYYEMIQKAKQHINLHFADQDISLHSVASIVHVSPNHFSTIFSQETGETFIEYLTRVRINKSKDLLLTTALRSADIAYDVGFGDPHYFSYIFKKHTGISPREFRTGSKCLN
;
A
#
# COMPACT_ATOMS: atom_id res chain seq x y z
N MET A 1 -39.30 23.58 12.89
CA MET A 1 -40.59 24.04 13.43
C MET A 1 -40.64 23.71 14.91
N TYR A 2 -41.05 24.67 15.74
CA TYR A 2 -41.11 24.59 17.21
C TYR A 2 -42.48 24.09 17.66
N LYS A 3 -42.47 23.08 18.52
CA LYS A 3 -43.68 22.42 19.00
C LYS A 3 -44.28 23.18 20.18
N VAL A 4 -45.49 23.68 20.02
CA VAL A 4 -46.22 24.44 21.06
C VAL A 4 -47.37 23.59 21.61
N PHE A 5 -47.54 23.62 22.93
CA PHE A 5 -48.64 22.97 23.64
C PHE A 5 -49.43 24.00 24.45
N ILE A 6 -50.76 23.91 24.46
CA ILE A 6 -51.63 24.83 25.20
C ILE A 6 -52.42 24.07 26.29
N ALA A 7 -52.39 24.59 27.51
CA ALA A 7 -53.25 24.15 28.61
C ALA A 7 -54.10 25.34 29.10
N GLU A 8 -55.42 25.29 28.87
CA GLU A 8 -56.33 26.40 29.17
C GLU A 8 -57.72 25.80 29.40
N ASP A 9 -58.41 26.14 30.49
CA ASP A 9 -59.71 25.55 30.80
C ASP A 9 -60.84 26.24 30.00
N GLU A 10 -60.72 27.53 29.72
CA GLU A 10 -61.69 28.28 28.93
C GLU A 10 -61.57 28.01 27.43
N ILE A 11 -62.59 27.34 26.85
CA ILE A 11 -62.57 26.94 25.43
C ILE A 11 -62.43 28.13 24.46
N VAL A 12 -63.01 29.29 24.79
CA VAL A 12 -62.94 30.49 23.95
C VAL A 12 -61.52 31.04 23.90
N VAL A 13 -60.83 31.06 25.04
CA VAL A 13 -59.43 31.51 25.12
C VAL A 13 -58.52 30.52 24.42
N ARG A 14 -58.74 29.22 24.61
CA ARG A 14 -57.96 28.16 23.97
C ARG A 14 -58.05 28.21 22.44
N GLU A 15 -59.24 28.37 21.89
CA GLU A 15 -59.44 28.55 20.44
C GLU A 15 -58.81 29.86 19.94
N GLY A 16 -58.88 30.94 20.74
CA GLY A 16 -58.18 32.20 20.43
C GLY A 16 -56.66 32.03 20.34
N LEU A 17 -56.08 31.29 21.28
CA LEU A 17 -54.64 30.95 21.29
C LEU A 17 -54.27 30.04 20.12
N ARG A 18 -55.05 28.98 19.87
CA ARG A 18 -54.88 28.10 18.71
C ARG A 18 -54.84 28.89 17.41
N ASN A 19 -55.86 29.73 17.19
CA ASN A 19 -55.98 30.51 15.97
C ASN A 19 -54.83 31.51 15.82
N SER A 20 -54.36 32.12 16.92
CA SER A 20 -53.21 33.04 16.89
C SER A 20 -51.92 32.33 16.48
N ILE A 21 -51.71 31.09 16.93
CA ILE A 21 -50.52 30.30 16.57
C ILE A 21 -50.62 29.75 15.14
N GLN A 22 -51.81 29.30 14.72
CA GLN A 22 -52.01 28.72 13.38
C GLN A 22 -52.09 29.76 12.25
N SER A 23 -52.59 30.97 12.54
CA SER A 23 -52.66 32.07 11.55
C SER A 23 -51.37 32.87 11.42
N GLY A 24 -50.44 32.75 12.38
CA GLY A 24 -49.16 33.42 12.35
C GLY A 24 -48.22 32.83 11.29
N THR A 25 -47.45 33.67 10.61
CA THR A 25 -46.41 33.26 9.64
C THR A 25 -45.13 32.72 10.30
N GLY A 26 -45.22 32.22 11.54
CA GLY A 26 -44.09 31.80 12.36
C GLY A 26 -43.75 30.31 12.23
N PRO A 27 -42.57 29.88 12.70
CA PRO A 27 -42.11 28.49 12.62
C PRO A 27 -42.76 27.58 13.68
N PHE A 28 -44.01 27.82 14.07
CA PHE A 28 -44.69 27.13 15.17
C PHE A 28 -45.65 26.05 14.68
N VAL A 29 -45.69 24.92 15.40
CA VAL A 29 -46.67 23.85 15.17
C VAL A 29 -47.35 23.55 16.50
N LEU A 30 -48.67 23.66 16.52
CA LEU A 30 -49.48 23.25 17.67
C LEU A 30 -49.55 21.72 17.69
N VAL A 31 -48.99 21.11 18.72
CA VAL A 31 -48.84 19.65 18.83
C VAL A 31 -49.79 19.01 19.83
N GLY A 32 -50.52 19.82 20.61
CA GLY A 32 -51.53 19.32 21.52
C GLY A 32 -52.15 20.44 22.36
N GLU A 33 -53.31 20.11 22.92
CA GLU A 33 -54.10 21.00 23.77
C GLU A 33 -54.74 20.21 24.91
N ALA A 34 -54.91 20.85 26.05
CA ALA A 34 -55.58 20.27 27.21
C ALA A 34 -56.49 21.27 27.92
N SER A 35 -57.55 20.75 28.55
CA SER A 35 -58.50 21.52 29.37
C SER A 35 -58.09 21.69 30.82
N ASP A 36 -57.10 20.94 31.26
CA ASP A 36 -56.65 20.89 32.64
C ASP A 36 -55.21 20.38 32.70
N GLY A 37 -54.53 20.64 33.82
CA GLY A 37 -53.12 20.30 33.97
C GLY A 37 -52.85 18.80 34.05
N GLU A 38 -53.81 17.97 34.46
CA GLU A 38 -53.62 16.51 34.52
C GLU A 38 -53.58 15.91 33.12
N MET A 39 -54.54 16.27 32.28
CA MET A 39 -54.55 15.91 30.85
C MET A 39 -53.31 16.46 30.13
N ALA A 40 -52.93 17.71 30.41
CA ALA A 40 -51.73 18.32 29.85
C ALA A 40 -50.48 17.48 30.15
N LEU A 41 -50.29 17.08 31.41
CA LEU A 41 -49.15 16.27 31.84
C LEU A 41 -49.08 14.94 31.10
N SER A 42 -50.22 14.28 30.88
CA SER A 42 -50.29 13.00 30.17
C SER A 42 -49.83 13.16 28.71
N ILE A 43 -50.41 14.11 27.98
CA ILE A 43 -50.14 14.30 26.54
C ILE A 43 -48.72 14.83 26.31
N MET A 44 -48.23 15.72 27.19
CA MET A 44 -46.91 16.34 27.04
C MET A 44 -45.75 15.34 27.17
N LYS A 45 -45.93 14.23 27.88
CA LYS A 45 -44.91 13.17 27.98
C LYS A 45 -44.62 12.51 26.63
N ASP A 46 -45.65 12.32 25.82
CA ASP A 46 -45.55 11.67 24.52
C ASP A 46 -45.13 12.67 23.44
N VAL A 47 -45.76 13.84 23.44
CA VAL A 47 -45.61 14.84 22.38
C VAL A 47 -44.28 15.63 22.50
N LYS A 48 -43.77 15.77 23.74
CA LYS A 48 -42.53 16.49 24.09
C LYS A 48 -42.42 17.87 23.40
N PRO A 49 -43.29 18.83 23.77
CA PRO A 49 -43.26 20.16 23.18
C PRO A 49 -42.01 20.95 23.59
N ASP A 50 -41.64 21.92 22.75
CA ASP A 50 -40.57 22.89 23.02
C ASP A 50 -41.08 24.05 23.89
N ILE A 51 -42.35 24.42 23.72
CA ILE A 51 -43.01 25.54 24.42
C ILE A 51 -44.34 25.07 25.03
N LEU A 52 -44.56 25.39 26.31
CA LEU A 52 -45.85 25.25 27.00
C LEU A 52 -46.47 26.63 27.23
N ILE A 53 -47.73 26.79 26.87
CA ILE A 53 -48.57 27.93 27.25
C ILE A 53 -49.63 27.40 28.22
N THR A 54 -49.72 27.97 29.42
CA THR A 54 -50.68 27.52 30.44
C THR A 54 -51.39 28.66 31.14
N ASP A 55 -52.69 28.51 31.44
CA ASP A 55 -53.35 29.35 32.46
C ASP A 55 -52.83 28.94 33.86
N ILE A 56 -52.81 29.87 34.81
CA ILE A 56 -52.59 29.62 36.23
C ILE A 56 -53.74 28.81 36.80
N ARG A 57 -54.98 29.25 36.59
CA ARG A 57 -56.13 28.65 37.26
C ARG A 57 -56.78 27.64 36.33
N MET A 58 -56.58 26.36 36.62
CA MET A 58 -57.22 25.25 35.91
C MET A 58 -57.69 24.19 36.91
N PRO A 59 -58.72 23.38 36.57
CA PRO A 59 -59.15 22.24 37.37
C PRO A 59 -58.05 21.17 37.55
N PHE A 60 -58.17 20.37 38.61
CA PHE A 60 -57.30 19.24 38.99
C PHE A 60 -55.85 19.63 39.32
N VAL A 61 -55.11 20.09 38.32
CA VAL A 61 -53.72 20.55 38.43
C VAL A 61 -53.65 21.96 37.86
N ASP A 62 -53.31 22.92 38.72
CA ASP A 62 -53.11 24.33 38.34
C ASP A 62 -51.83 24.51 37.49
N GLY A 63 -51.73 25.64 36.77
CA GLY A 63 -50.62 25.91 35.86
C GLY A 63 -49.25 26.07 36.53
N LEU A 64 -49.19 26.53 37.77
CA LEU A 64 -47.94 26.67 38.52
C LEU A 64 -47.44 25.29 38.97
N SER A 65 -48.33 24.46 39.48
CA SER A 65 -48.10 23.05 39.81
C SER A 65 -47.67 22.25 38.59
N LEU A 66 -48.37 22.42 37.45
CA LEU A 66 -48.00 21.82 36.17
C LEU A 66 -46.58 22.23 35.75
N SER A 67 -46.26 23.54 35.80
CA SER A 67 -44.95 24.08 35.43
C SER A 67 -43.83 23.50 36.29
N ARG A 68 -44.07 23.36 37.61
CA ARG A 68 -43.11 22.78 38.56
C ARG A 68 -42.85 21.30 38.27
N ILE A 69 -43.85 20.54 37.87
CA ILE A 69 -43.71 19.14 37.51
C ILE A 69 -43.00 19.01 36.15
N ILE A 70 -43.41 19.80 35.17
CA ILE A 70 -42.90 19.74 33.81
C ILE A 70 -41.44 20.18 33.72
N LYS A 71 -40.99 21.23 34.45
CA LYS A 71 -39.56 21.58 34.49
C LYS A 71 -38.67 20.46 35.04
N LYS A 72 -39.20 19.55 35.87
CA LYS A 72 -38.46 18.37 36.34
C LYS A 72 -38.40 17.26 35.28
N ILE A 73 -39.45 17.09 34.49
CA ILE A 73 -39.57 16.01 33.49
C ILE A 73 -38.93 16.42 32.15
N LEU A 74 -39.13 17.67 31.73
CA LEU A 74 -38.67 18.27 30.48
C LEU A 74 -37.91 19.58 30.80
N PRO A 75 -36.65 19.54 31.28
CA PRO A 75 -35.93 20.73 31.74
C PRO A 75 -35.73 21.81 30.66
N TRP A 76 -35.71 21.42 29.38
CA TRP A 76 -35.48 22.29 28.23
C TRP A 76 -36.73 23.07 27.79
N ILE A 77 -37.91 22.72 28.31
CA ILE A 77 -39.15 23.34 27.86
C ILE A 77 -39.21 24.81 28.27
N LYS A 78 -39.65 25.66 27.35
CA LYS A 78 -39.94 27.06 27.64
C LYS A 78 -41.40 27.20 28.06
N ILE A 79 -41.66 27.89 29.18
CA ILE A 79 -43.01 27.99 29.74
C ILE A 79 -43.48 29.45 29.70
N ILE A 80 -44.67 29.66 29.14
CA ILE A 80 -45.43 30.91 29.19
C ILE A 80 -46.62 30.69 30.10
N ILE A 81 -46.78 31.54 31.10
CA ILE A 81 -47.98 31.59 31.92
C ILE A 81 -48.87 32.74 31.48
N ILE A 82 -50.16 32.47 31.35
CA ILE A 82 -51.20 33.46 31.06
C ILE A 82 -52.07 33.65 32.31
N SER A 83 -52.39 34.90 32.68
CA SER A 83 -53.25 35.19 33.84
C SER A 83 -54.21 36.36 33.60
N GLY A 84 -55.43 36.28 34.14
CA GLY A 84 -56.44 37.33 34.03
C GLY A 84 -56.48 38.39 35.14
N HIS A 85 -55.70 38.26 36.21
CA HIS A 85 -55.70 39.22 37.33
C HIS A 85 -54.29 39.56 37.83
N ASP A 86 -54.10 40.84 38.20
CA ASP A 86 -52.87 41.46 38.74
C ASP A 86 -52.49 40.93 40.14
N GLU A 87 -52.27 39.62 40.26
CA GLU A 87 -51.73 39.04 41.49
C GLU A 87 -50.21 38.89 41.33
N PHE A 88 -49.48 39.94 41.75
CA PHE A 88 -48.02 39.99 41.86
C PHE A 88 -47.40 38.74 42.50
N GLN A 89 -48.15 38.09 43.40
CA GLN A 89 -47.76 36.87 44.10
C GLN A 89 -47.56 35.68 43.14
N TYR A 90 -48.41 35.51 42.12
CA TYR A 90 -48.25 34.43 41.16
C TYR A 90 -47.07 34.65 40.21
N ALA A 91 -46.81 35.90 39.83
CA ALA A 91 -45.64 36.23 39.02
C ALA A 91 -44.34 35.90 39.78
N GLN A 92 -44.30 36.21 41.08
CA GLN A 92 -43.16 35.85 41.93
C GLN A 92 -42.97 34.33 42.01
N GLU A 93 -44.06 33.56 42.15
CA GLU A 93 -43.99 32.10 42.17
C GLU A 93 -43.56 31.53 40.80
N ALA A 94 -44.08 32.06 39.69
CA ALA A 94 -43.68 31.67 38.34
C ALA A 94 -42.19 31.86 38.09
N ILE A 95 -41.63 33.00 38.51
CA ILE A 95 -40.19 33.28 38.45
C ILE A 95 -39.40 32.26 39.28
N SER A 96 -39.87 31.90 40.47
CA SER A 96 -39.21 30.91 41.34
C SER A 96 -39.18 29.50 40.74
N ILE A 97 -40.17 29.17 39.90
CA ILE A 97 -40.25 27.89 39.18
C ILE A 97 -39.33 27.88 37.93
N GLY A 98 -38.90 29.05 37.46
CA GLY A 98 -38.13 29.21 36.23
C GLY A 98 -39.00 29.27 34.98
N VAL A 99 -40.21 29.83 35.09
CA VAL A 99 -41.07 30.15 33.95
C VAL A 99 -40.40 31.26 33.13
N ASP A 100 -40.46 31.14 31.81
CA ASP A 100 -39.69 31.97 30.90
C ASP A 100 -40.39 33.31 30.58
N GLU A 101 -41.72 33.33 30.54
CA GLU A 101 -42.49 34.57 30.36
C GLU A 101 -43.87 34.52 31.05
N PHE A 102 -44.37 35.69 31.44
CA PHE A 102 -45.67 35.88 32.10
C PHE A 102 -46.49 36.93 31.35
N ILE A 103 -47.72 36.58 30.93
CA ILE A 103 -48.59 37.44 30.11
C ILE A 103 -49.94 37.67 30.79
N LEU A 104 -50.44 38.91 30.76
CA LEU A 104 -51.74 39.30 31.29
C LEU A 104 -52.85 39.20 30.21
N LYS A 105 -54.04 38.68 30.57
CA LYS A 105 -55.26 38.72 29.74
C LYS A 105 -55.88 40.14 29.84
N PRO A 106 -56.44 40.72 28.76
CA PRO A 106 -56.65 40.13 27.44
C PRO A 106 -55.38 40.15 26.58
N ILE A 107 -55.15 39.03 25.91
CA ILE A 107 -53.96 38.83 25.07
C ILE A 107 -54.27 39.19 23.63
N SER A 108 -53.43 40.03 23.01
CA SER A 108 -53.47 40.27 21.57
C SER A 108 -52.65 39.23 20.81
N ALA A 109 -53.06 38.92 19.58
CA ALA A 109 -52.32 37.99 18.71
C ALA A 109 -50.89 38.48 18.43
N SER A 110 -50.67 39.80 18.35
CA SER A 110 -49.35 40.40 18.15
C SER A 110 -48.42 40.21 19.34
N ASP A 111 -48.94 40.34 20.57
CA ASP A 111 -48.12 40.18 21.78
C ASP A 111 -47.68 38.73 21.95
N MET A 112 -48.57 37.76 21.66
CA MET A 112 -48.23 36.34 21.67
C MET A 112 -47.13 35.99 20.69
N LEU A 113 -47.24 36.44 19.44
CA LEU A 113 -46.24 36.15 18.43
C LEU A 113 -44.89 36.77 18.78
N THR A 114 -44.90 37.97 19.36
CA THR A 114 -43.67 38.65 19.82
C THR A 114 -42.99 37.85 20.93
N THR A 115 -43.75 37.41 21.93
CA THR A 115 -43.24 36.56 23.03
C THR A 115 -42.71 35.22 22.52
N LEU A 116 -43.45 34.56 21.63
CA LEU A 116 -43.04 33.28 21.06
C LEU A 116 -41.75 33.40 20.24
N ASN A 117 -41.59 34.47 19.45
CA ASN A 117 -40.37 34.70 18.68
C ASN A 117 -39.15 34.96 19.60
N LYS A 118 -39.32 35.74 20.67
CA LYS A 118 -38.27 35.96 21.68
C LYS A 118 -37.82 34.65 22.35
N LEU A 119 -38.76 33.76 22.65
CA LEU A 119 -38.43 32.43 23.20
C LEU A 119 -37.72 31.55 22.16
N VAL A 120 -38.10 31.63 20.89
CA VAL A 120 -37.39 30.92 19.81
C VAL A 120 -35.94 31.37 19.71
N GLU A 121 -35.67 32.68 19.71
CA GLU A 121 -34.29 33.19 19.71
C GLU A 121 -33.49 32.65 20.89
N THR A 122 -34.13 32.56 22.07
CA THR A 122 -33.51 31.99 23.27
C THR A 122 -33.21 30.49 23.11
N ILE A 123 -34.16 29.72 22.57
CA ILE A 123 -33.98 28.29 22.28
C ILE A 123 -32.86 28.08 21.26
N GLU A 124 -32.79 28.93 20.23
CA GLU A 124 -31.74 28.87 19.20
C GLU A 124 -30.36 29.20 19.77
N GLN A 125 -30.26 30.22 20.61
CA GLN A 125 -29.01 30.55 21.31
C GLN A 125 -28.55 29.41 22.23
N GLU A 126 -29.46 28.80 22.99
CA GLU A 126 -29.14 27.64 23.85
C GLU A 126 -28.68 26.43 23.02
N LYS A 127 -29.35 26.14 21.89
CA LYS A 127 -28.94 25.08 20.95
C LYS A 127 -27.57 25.36 20.31
N LEU A 128 -27.33 26.60 19.89
CA LEU A 128 -26.04 27.02 19.33
C LEU A 128 -24.91 26.91 20.37
N HIS A 129 -25.18 27.28 21.62
CA HIS A 129 -24.22 27.18 22.71
C HIS A 129 -23.90 25.72 23.05
N LEU A 130 -24.92 24.86 23.16
CA LEU A 130 -24.74 23.42 23.39
C LEU A 130 -23.96 22.75 22.26
N SER A 131 -24.30 23.03 21.00
CA SER A 131 -23.55 22.51 19.85
C SER A 131 -22.12 23.03 19.77
N SER A 132 -21.85 24.26 20.24
CA SER A 132 -20.48 24.78 20.33
C SER A 132 -19.66 24.07 21.40
N ILE A 133 -20.24 23.79 22.56
CA ILE A 133 -19.58 23.00 23.63
C ILE A 133 -19.35 21.57 23.19
N GLU A 134 -20.32 20.96 22.50
CA GLU A 134 -20.20 19.59 21.97
C GLU A 134 -19.13 19.52 20.87
N ASN A 135 -19.09 20.49 19.95
CA ASN A 135 -18.01 20.62 18.97
C ASN A 135 -16.65 20.87 19.63
N LEU A 136 -16.57 21.66 20.70
CA LEU A 136 -15.33 21.87 21.45
C LEU A 136 -14.87 20.60 22.20
N LYS A 137 -15.80 19.80 22.74
CA LYS A 137 -15.51 18.49 23.35
C LYS A 137 -15.05 17.47 22.30
N LEU A 138 -15.72 17.43 21.15
CA LEU A 138 -15.33 16.59 20.01
C LEU A 138 -13.97 17.02 19.45
N GLN A 139 -13.66 18.31 19.38
CA GLN A 139 -12.34 18.82 18.98
C GLN A 139 -11.26 18.51 20.02
N ALA A 140 -11.57 18.58 21.32
CA ALA A 140 -10.65 18.20 22.39
C ALA A 140 -10.35 16.68 22.40
N GLN A 141 -11.38 15.84 22.20
CA GLN A 141 -11.21 14.39 22.01
C GLN A 141 -10.48 14.05 20.70
N SER A 142 -10.77 14.77 19.62
CA SER A 142 -10.11 14.58 18.32
C SER A 142 -8.62 14.95 18.36
N ASN A 143 -8.25 16.04 19.03
CA ASN A 143 -6.83 16.40 19.21
C ASN A 143 -6.09 15.38 20.09
N SER A 144 -6.72 14.90 21.18
CA SER A 144 -6.13 13.86 22.02
C SER A 144 -5.94 12.54 21.26
N ASN A 145 -6.94 12.12 20.47
CA ASN A 145 -6.86 10.92 19.65
C ASN A 145 -5.83 11.06 18.53
N LEU A 146 -5.74 12.21 17.86
CA LEU A 146 -4.76 12.43 16.80
C LEU A 146 -3.32 12.44 17.34
N ILE A 147 -3.11 13.01 18.54
CA ILE A 147 -1.82 12.96 19.25
C ILE A 147 -1.49 11.51 19.63
N ARG A 148 -2.49 10.74 20.10
CA ARG A 148 -2.37 9.31 20.41
C ARG A 148 -2.00 8.48 19.19
N GLU A 149 -2.72 8.62 18.08
CA GLU A 149 -2.45 7.89 16.84
C GLU A 149 -1.06 8.22 16.30
N ARG A 150 -0.67 9.50 16.33
CA ARG A 150 0.67 9.93 15.90
C ARG A 150 1.78 9.33 16.77
N TRP A 151 1.60 9.35 18.09
CA TRP A 151 2.56 8.76 19.01
C TRP A 151 2.67 7.23 18.83
N LEU A 152 1.55 6.53 18.61
CA LEU A 152 1.55 5.09 18.30
C LEU A 152 2.27 4.80 16.98
N CYS A 153 2.13 5.66 15.96
CA CYS A 153 2.91 5.57 14.73
C CYS A 153 4.41 5.74 15.00
N ASP A 154 4.80 6.74 15.80
CA ASP A 154 6.19 6.99 16.17
C ASP A 154 6.78 5.81 17.00
N LEU A 155 5.95 5.15 17.80
CA LEU A 155 6.30 3.95 18.57
C LEU A 155 6.61 2.76 17.65
N VAL A 156 5.68 2.39 16.77
CA VAL A 156 5.87 1.23 15.88
C VAL A 156 6.93 1.46 14.82
N THR A 157 7.26 2.72 14.48
CA THR A 157 8.36 3.04 13.56
C THR A 157 9.73 3.10 14.25
N GLY A 158 9.78 3.02 15.59
CA GLY A 158 11.03 3.04 16.36
C GLY A 158 11.64 4.42 16.59
N ILE A 159 10.86 5.50 16.39
CA ILE A 159 11.28 6.88 16.69
C ILE A 159 11.29 7.10 18.21
N VAL A 160 10.35 6.48 18.92
CA VAL A 160 10.22 6.56 20.38
C VAL A 160 11.14 5.53 21.06
N LYS A 161 11.93 5.96 22.05
CA LYS A 161 12.75 5.06 22.86
C LYS A 161 11.90 4.28 23.85
N THR A 162 12.34 3.08 24.24
CA THR A 162 11.59 2.20 25.16
C THR A 162 11.24 2.86 26.50
N GLU A 163 12.13 3.69 27.07
CA GLU A 163 11.90 4.40 28.33
C GLU A 163 10.76 5.43 28.18
N ASP A 164 10.83 6.24 27.11
CA ASP A 164 9.79 7.22 26.78
C ASP A 164 8.46 6.54 26.39
N ALA A 165 8.51 5.33 25.85
CA ALA A 165 7.33 4.57 25.43
C ALA A 165 6.48 4.12 26.62
N LEU A 166 7.11 3.65 27.70
CA LEU A 166 6.42 3.20 28.90
C LEU A 166 5.87 4.38 29.72
N GLU A 167 6.64 5.47 29.85
CA GLU A 167 6.21 6.66 30.59
C GLU A 167 5.06 7.39 29.89
N LYS A 168 5.22 7.71 28.59
CA LYS A 168 4.16 8.38 27.83
C LYS A 168 2.97 7.48 27.54
N GLY A 169 3.17 6.16 27.42
CA GLY A 169 2.08 5.19 27.29
C GLY A 169 1.16 5.22 28.50
N GLY A 170 1.74 5.23 29.71
CA GLY A 170 1.01 5.36 30.96
C GLY A 170 0.20 6.66 31.06
N ASP A 171 0.79 7.80 30.69
CA ASP A 171 0.11 9.10 30.66
C ASP A 171 -1.11 9.14 29.72
N MET A 172 -1.09 8.31 28.67
CA MET A 172 -2.14 8.20 27.65
C MET A 172 -3.15 7.07 27.94
N GLY A 173 -3.00 6.38 29.09
CA GLY A 173 -3.85 5.26 29.49
C GLY A 173 -3.70 4.02 28.60
N ILE A 174 -2.50 3.80 28.04
CA ILE A 174 -2.16 2.63 27.22
C ILE A 174 -1.22 1.76 28.02
N ASP A 175 -1.68 0.55 28.39
CA ASP A 175 -0.81 -0.46 28.96
C ASP A 175 -0.10 -1.22 27.84
N LEU A 176 1.21 -1.05 27.75
CA LEU A 176 2.06 -1.69 26.75
C LEU A 176 2.77 -2.93 27.31
N ILE A 177 2.46 -3.37 28.54
CA ILE A 177 3.16 -4.50 29.16
C ILE A 177 2.56 -5.82 28.67
N ALA A 178 3.27 -6.51 27.78
CA ALA A 178 2.90 -7.82 27.25
C ALA A 178 4.12 -8.76 27.07
N HIS A 179 3.85 -10.06 26.89
CA HIS A 179 4.88 -11.10 26.69
C HIS A 179 5.45 -11.10 25.27
N GLY A 180 4.71 -10.54 24.31
CA GLY A 180 5.07 -10.46 22.91
C GLY A 180 4.21 -9.43 22.20
N TYR A 181 4.70 -8.94 21.06
CA TYR A 181 4.07 -7.92 20.26
C TYR A 181 4.14 -8.30 18.78
N LEU A 182 3.10 -7.91 18.04
CA LEU A 182 3.04 -8.09 16.60
C LEU A 182 2.37 -6.88 15.97
N VAL A 183 2.92 -6.42 14.85
CA VAL A 183 2.35 -5.30 14.08
C VAL A 183 1.75 -5.84 12.78
N ALA A 184 0.51 -5.47 12.49
CA ALA A 184 -0.11 -5.71 11.19
C ALA A 184 -0.52 -4.38 10.54
N ILE A 185 -0.30 -4.25 9.24
CA ILE A 185 -0.63 -3.07 8.45
C ILE A 185 -1.77 -3.45 7.51
N ILE A 186 -2.86 -2.69 7.57
CA ILE A 186 -4.00 -2.81 6.67
C ILE A 186 -3.92 -1.66 5.67
N LYS A 187 -4.03 -1.99 4.39
CA LYS A 187 -4.11 -1.04 3.30
C LYS A 187 -5.43 -1.22 2.55
N LEU A 188 -6.18 -0.13 2.47
CA LEU A 188 -7.46 -0.05 1.79
C LEU A 188 -7.23 0.56 0.41
N SER A 189 -7.78 -0.07 -0.62
CA SER A 189 -7.79 0.47 -1.98
C SER A 189 -9.22 0.50 -2.50
N THR A 190 -9.61 1.58 -3.16
CA THR A 190 -10.95 1.73 -3.74
C THR A 190 -10.83 2.12 -5.21
N SER A 191 -11.70 1.57 -6.05
CA SER A 191 -11.84 1.96 -7.46
C SER A 191 -12.63 3.25 -7.65
N SER A 192 -13.39 3.67 -6.63
CA SER A 192 -14.17 4.92 -6.63
C SER A 192 -13.55 5.90 -5.63
N GLU A 193 -13.27 7.14 -6.04
CA GLU A 193 -12.81 8.21 -5.14
C GLU A 193 -13.88 8.66 -4.13
N THR A 194 -14.89 7.83 -3.82
CA THR A 194 -15.89 8.10 -2.79
C THR A 194 -15.25 7.99 -1.41
N TYR A 195 -15.01 9.15 -0.80
CA TYR A 195 -14.55 9.30 0.57
C TYR A 195 -15.43 8.58 1.61
N ALA A 196 -16.70 8.32 1.29
CA ALA A 196 -17.66 7.65 2.16
C ALA A 196 -17.32 6.17 2.41
N ASP A 197 -16.77 5.46 1.43
CA ASP A 197 -16.51 4.02 1.53
C ASP A 197 -15.33 3.73 2.46
N LEU A 198 -14.29 4.58 2.42
CA LEU A 198 -13.14 4.50 3.33
C LEU A 198 -13.54 4.76 4.79
N ILE A 199 -14.48 5.69 5.04
CA ILE A 199 -14.99 5.95 6.38
C ILE A 199 -15.77 4.74 6.88
N THR A 200 -16.65 4.18 6.04
CA THR A 200 -17.45 3.00 6.39
C THR A 200 -16.55 1.80 6.68
N ALA A 201 -15.53 1.56 5.86
CA ALA A 201 -14.52 0.52 6.09
C ALA A 201 -13.81 0.68 7.43
N LYS A 202 -13.41 1.92 7.80
CA LYS A 202 -12.81 2.21 9.11
C LYS A 202 -13.74 1.92 10.27
N LEU A 203 -15.03 2.24 10.14
CA LEU A 203 -16.03 1.93 11.17
C LEU A 203 -16.17 0.42 11.39
N HIS A 204 -16.20 -0.37 10.31
CA HIS A 204 -16.24 -1.84 10.41
C HIS A 204 -14.97 -2.40 11.09
N ILE A 205 -13.80 -1.92 10.69
CA ILE A 205 -12.52 -2.34 11.31
C ILE A 205 -12.53 -2.06 12.81
N ASN A 206 -12.91 -0.85 13.21
CA ASN A 206 -12.99 -0.49 14.63
C ASN A 206 -14.02 -1.35 15.38
N SER A 207 -15.17 -1.64 14.78
CA SER A 207 -16.21 -2.45 15.43
C SER A 207 -15.78 -3.88 15.75
N ILE A 208 -14.87 -4.46 14.95
CA ILE A 208 -14.28 -5.79 15.19
C ILE A 208 -13.28 -5.72 16.36
N ILE A 209 -12.57 -4.60 16.49
CA ILE A 209 -11.44 -4.43 17.42
C ILE A 209 -11.87 -3.89 18.78
N ASP A 210 -12.97 -3.12 18.85
CA ASP A 210 -13.44 -2.46 20.08
C ASP A 210 -13.71 -3.45 21.25
N ASN A 211 -13.85 -4.75 20.97
CA ASN A 211 -14.04 -5.80 21.97
C ASN A 211 -12.75 -6.56 22.36
N GLN A 212 -11.57 -6.12 21.89
CA GLN A 212 -10.28 -6.79 22.07
C GLN A 212 -9.30 -5.86 22.79
N GLU A 213 -9.17 -5.97 24.12
CA GLU A 213 -8.22 -5.16 24.91
C GLU A 213 -6.74 -5.40 24.52
N GLU A 214 -6.47 -6.54 23.86
CA GLU A 214 -5.16 -6.97 23.39
C GLU A 214 -4.73 -6.33 22.06
N VAL A 215 -5.61 -5.57 21.40
CA VAL A 215 -5.37 -5.02 20.06
C VAL A 215 -5.57 -3.51 20.05
N LEU A 216 -4.53 -2.77 19.67
CA LEU A 216 -4.57 -1.33 19.48
C LEU A 216 -4.67 -1.00 17.99
N CYS A 217 -5.73 -0.31 17.60
CA CYS A 217 -5.97 0.17 16.23
C CYS A 217 -5.68 1.67 16.12
N PHE A 218 -4.93 2.08 15.10
CA PHE A 218 -4.68 3.50 14.81
C PHE A 218 -4.41 3.76 13.32
N SER A 219 -4.77 4.95 12.83
CA SER A 219 -4.57 5.32 11.43
C SER A 219 -3.16 5.88 11.18
N GLN A 220 -2.43 5.33 10.20
CA GLN A 220 -1.20 5.94 9.69
C GLN A 220 -1.50 7.00 8.61
N SER A 221 -2.49 6.71 7.77
CA SER A 221 -2.95 7.60 6.70
C SER A 221 -4.46 7.43 6.50
N ARG A 222 -5.00 8.03 5.43
CA ARG A 222 -6.41 7.89 5.07
C ARG A 222 -6.75 6.47 4.63
N ASP A 223 -5.82 5.82 3.94
CA ASP A 223 -5.92 4.51 3.31
C ASP A 223 -5.13 3.41 4.05
N SER A 224 -4.38 3.76 5.10
CA SER A 224 -3.56 2.82 5.87
C SER A 224 -3.86 2.88 7.37
N ILE A 225 -4.09 1.70 7.94
CA ILE A 225 -4.41 1.47 9.34
C ILE A 225 -3.39 0.48 9.89
N ILE A 226 -2.97 0.66 11.13
CA ILE A 226 -2.02 -0.21 11.82
C ILE A 226 -2.74 -0.86 13.00
N LEU A 227 -2.51 -2.16 13.15
CA LEU A 227 -2.88 -2.95 14.31
C LEU A 227 -1.62 -3.32 15.09
N LEU A 228 -1.61 -3.02 16.37
CA LEU A 228 -0.62 -3.51 17.32
C LEU A 228 -1.29 -4.55 18.22
N LEU A 229 -0.90 -5.80 18.07
CA LEU A 229 -1.38 -6.92 18.86
C LEU A 229 -0.40 -7.19 20.01
N MET A 230 -0.93 -7.42 21.20
CA MET A 230 -0.19 -7.63 22.44
C MET A 230 -0.55 -8.98 23.04
N GLN A 231 0.45 -9.81 23.32
CA GLN A 231 0.24 -11.13 23.90
C GLN A 231 0.10 -11.04 25.43
N LEU A 232 -1.14 -11.01 25.92
CA LEU A 232 -1.45 -11.07 27.34
C LEU A 232 -1.58 -12.52 27.84
N VAL A 233 -2.11 -13.44 27.02
CA VAL A 233 -2.34 -14.87 27.33
C VAL A 233 -1.44 -15.78 26.49
N SER A 234 -1.26 -17.05 26.90
CA SER A 234 -0.42 -18.07 26.24
C SER A 234 -0.92 -18.57 24.87
N GLU A 235 -1.86 -17.88 24.22
CA GLU A 235 -2.29 -18.22 22.86
C GLU A 235 -1.29 -17.69 21.81
N SER A 236 -1.30 -18.32 20.63
CA SER A 236 -0.45 -17.92 19.49
C SER A 236 -0.91 -16.55 18.96
N LEU A 237 -0.13 -15.51 19.24
CA LEU A 237 -0.42 -14.14 18.78
C LEU A 237 -0.54 -14.06 17.24
N GLU A 238 0.20 -14.92 16.53
CA GLU A 238 0.15 -15.01 15.07
C GLU A 238 -1.18 -15.59 14.58
N GLU A 239 -1.69 -16.66 15.18
CA GLU A 239 -2.99 -17.23 14.81
C GLU A 239 -4.12 -16.22 15.01
N THR A 240 -4.07 -15.46 16.11
CA THR A 240 -5.01 -14.37 16.38
C THR A 240 -4.90 -13.27 15.32
N ALA A 241 -3.67 -12.88 14.93
CA ALA A 241 -3.45 -11.89 13.88
C ALA A 241 -4.04 -12.32 12.54
N TYR A 242 -3.83 -13.58 12.11
CA TYR A 242 -4.39 -14.09 10.86
C TYR A 242 -5.92 -14.20 10.91
N THR A 243 -6.47 -14.68 12.03
CA THR A 243 -7.92 -14.80 12.23
C THR A 243 -8.59 -13.41 12.17
N LEU A 244 -8.01 -12.43 12.86
CA LEU A 244 -8.48 -11.05 12.86
C LEU A 244 -8.35 -10.42 11.46
N ALA A 245 -7.22 -10.61 10.79
CA ALA A 245 -7.01 -10.12 9.43
C ALA A 245 -8.06 -10.69 8.45
N GLN A 246 -8.40 -11.97 8.59
CA GLN A 246 -9.38 -12.63 7.73
C GLN A 246 -10.81 -12.15 8.02
N ALA A 247 -11.16 -11.92 9.29
CA ALA A 247 -12.42 -11.32 9.68
C ALA A 247 -12.56 -9.89 9.13
N ILE A 248 -11.53 -9.05 9.31
CA ILE A 248 -11.50 -7.67 8.80
C ILE A 248 -11.66 -7.64 7.29
N LYS A 249 -10.89 -8.46 6.58
CA LYS A 249 -10.96 -8.52 5.12
C LYS A 249 -12.37 -8.91 4.66
N TYR A 250 -12.94 -9.97 5.24
CA TYR A 250 -14.27 -10.44 4.88
C TYR A 250 -15.36 -9.41 5.16
N GLU A 251 -15.34 -8.74 6.31
CA GLU A 251 -16.37 -7.78 6.69
C GLU A 251 -16.31 -6.50 5.87
N VAL A 252 -15.11 -6.00 5.59
CA VAL A 252 -14.93 -4.77 4.81
C VAL A 252 -15.26 -5.01 3.33
N GLU A 253 -14.75 -6.07 2.70
CA GLU A 253 -15.01 -6.37 1.29
C GLU A 253 -16.48 -6.77 1.02
N ARG A 254 -17.21 -7.23 2.05
CA ARG A 254 -18.63 -7.55 1.94
C ARG A 254 -19.55 -6.33 2.03
N ASN A 255 -19.17 -5.34 2.84
CA ASN A 255 -20.00 -4.19 3.16
C ASN A 255 -19.59 -2.92 2.41
N THR A 256 -18.44 -2.93 1.73
CA THR A 256 -17.90 -1.77 0.99
C THR A 256 -17.23 -2.22 -0.31
N ASP A 257 -17.11 -1.32 -1.28
CA ASP A 257 -16.34 -1.55 -2.52
C ASP A 257 -14.80 -1.41 -2.29
N CYS A 258 -14.36 -1.41 -1.03
CA CYS A 258 -12.95 -1.32 -0.70
C CYS A 258 -12.30 -2.71 -0.76
N MET A 259 -11.19 -2.79 -1.47
CA MET A 259 -10.29 -3.93 -1.51
C MET A 259 -9.28 -3.84 -0.37
N VAL A 260 -9.13 -4.94 0.39
CA VAL A 260 -8.32 -4.94 1.62
C VAL A 260 -7.06 -5.79 1.44
N THR A 261 -5.92 -5.19 1.75
CA THR A 261 -4.61 -5.85 1.75
C THR A 261 -4.02 -5.77 3.15
N ILE A 262 -3.51 -6.88 3.69
CA ILE A 262 -3.00 -6.93 5.06
C ILE A 262 -1.61 -7.55 5.08
N GLY A 263 -0.65 -6.84 5.67
CA GLY A 263 0.70 -7.32 5.91
C GLY A 263 0.90 -7.56 7.40
N ILE A 264 1.31 -8.76 7.78
CA ILE A 264 1.52 -9.18 9.17
C ILE A 264 3.04 -9.27 9.42
N GLY A 265 3.51 -8.57 10.44
CA GLY A 265 4.92 -8.55 10.84
C GLY A 265 5.31 -9.76 11.71
N SER A 266 6.60 -9.85 12.03
CA SER A 266 7.12 -10.92 12.90
C SER A 266 6.74 -10.70 14.36
N LEU A 267 6.55 -11.80 15.10
CA LEU A 267 6.46 -11.77 16.56
C LEU A 267 7.76 -11.25 17.18
N VAL A 268 7.66 -10.28 18.09
CA VAL A 268 8.79 -9.73 18.84
C VAL A 268 8.51 -9.75 20.34
N GLU A 269 9.51 -10.07 21.15
CA GLU A 269 9.35 -10.19 22.62
C GLU A 269 9.52 -8.84 23.35
N ARG A 270 9.95 -7.78 22.67
CA ARG A 270 10.31 -6.49 23.29
C ARG A 270 9.70 -5.32 22.52
N ILE A 271 9.21 -4.32 23.27
CA ILE A 271 8.68 -3.05 22.73
C ILE A 271 9.70 -2.35 21.83
N GLY A 272 10.98 -2.33 22.22
CA GLY A 272 12.04 -1.72 21.40
C GLY A 272 12.24 -2.37 20.02
N SER A 273 11.74 -3.60 19.85
CA SER A 273 11.79 -4.35 18.59
C SER A 273 10.50 -4.21 17.76
N LEU A 274 9.53 -3.39 18.18
CA LEU A 274 8.30 -3.12 17.40
C LEU A 274 8.61 -2.59 15.99
N SER A 275 9.67 -1.79 15.87
CA SER A 275 10.17 -1.29 14.59
C SER A 275 10.54 -2.39 13.59
N GLN A 276 11.02 -3.54 14.08
CA GLN A 276 11.30 -4.69 13.24
C GLN A 276 10.01 -5.34 12.74
N SER A 277 9.05 -5.59 13.64
CA SER A 277 7.74 -6.14 13.26
C SER A 277 7.02 -5.23 12.25
N TYR A 278 7.04 -3.92 12.47
CA TYR A 278 6.49 -2.93 11.53
C TYR A 278 7.20 -2.94 10.17
N ALA A 279 8.54 -2.95 10.15
CA ALA A 279 9.30 -2.99 8.91
C ALA A 279 9.01 -4.26 8.10
N ASP A 280 8.79 -5.39 8.78
CA ASP A 280 8.46 -6.64 8.13
C ASP A 280 7.02 -6.68 7.60
N ALA A 281 6.05 -6.14 8.33
CA ALA A 281 4.68 -5.92 7.84
C ALA A 281 4.67 -5.00 6.61
N GLU A 282 5.50 -3.96 6.60
CA GLU A 282 5.63 -3.05 5.45
C GLU A 282 6.23 -3.74 4.23
N LYS A 283 7.20 -4.66 4.41
CA LYS A 283 7.72 -5.51 3.33
C LYS A 283 6.60 -6.40 2.76
N ALA A 284 5.76 -6.99 3.60
CA ALA A 284 4.62 -7.81 3.18
C ALA A 284 3.61 -7.01 2.33
N ILE A 285 3.27 -5.77 2.75
CA ILE A 285 2.42 -4.86 1.95
C ILE A 285 3.09 -4.47 0.62
N LYS A 286 4.40 -4.19 0.62
CA LYS A 286 5.12 -3.87 -0.63
C LYS A 286 5.13 -5.04 -1.60
N PHE A 287 5.07 -6.27 -1.10
CA PHE A 287 4.97 -7.47 -1.92
C PHE A 287 3.59 -7.60 -2.57
N THR A 288 2.50 -7.48 -1.80
CA THR A 288 1.12 -7.57 -2.32
C THR A 288 0.79 -6.50 -3.35
N VAL A 289 1.23 -5.26 -3.14
CA VAL A 289 1.03 -4.16 -4.10
C VAL A 289 1.73 -4.44 -5.42
N LYS A 290 2.89 -5.11 -5.40
CA LYS A 290 3.64 -5.49 -6.61
C LYS A 290 3.01 -6.69 -7.34
N THR A 291 2.43 -7.64 -6.60
CA THR A 291 1.73 -8.78 -7.20
C THR A 291 0.30 -8.44 -7.66
N GLY A 292 -0.23 -7.29 -7.24
CA GLY A 292 -1.54 -6.80 -7.65
C GLY A 292 -2.71 -7.61 -7.06
N GLN A 293 -2.45 -8.40 -6.01
CA GLN A 293 -3.45 -9.20 -5.31
C GLN A 293 -3.72 -8.63 -3.91
N ASN A 294 -5.00 -8.51 -3.56
CA ASN A 294 -5.44 -8.05 -2.25
C ASN A 294 -5.39 -9.22 -1.27
N LEU A 295 -4.20 -9.54 -0.75
CA LEU A 295 -3.97 -10.72 0.11
C LEU A 295 -3.59 -10.34 1.54
N ILE A 296 -3.72 -11.34 2.42
CA ILE A 296 -3.15 -11.34 3.77
C ILE A 296 -1.81 -12.08 3.66
N ILE A 297 -0.70 -11.44 4.01
CA ILE A 297 0.64 -12.04 3.95
C ILE A 297 1.38 -11.74 5.25
N GLY A 298 1.96 -12.76 5.87
CA GLY A 298 2.82 -12.59 7.05
C GLY A 298 4.30 -12.88 6.80
N THR A 299 5.12 -12.62 7.81
CA THR A 299 6.55 -12.93 7.81
C THR A 299 6.86 -14.40 7.71
N HIS A 300 6.02 -15.29 8.24
CA HIS A 300 6.23 -16.74 8.08
C HIS A 300 6.03 -17.21 6.64
N ASP A 301 5.08 -16.59 5.93
CA ASP A 301 4.94 -16.77 4.48
C ASP A 301 6.21 -16.27 3.80
N LEU A 302 6.64 -15.02 4.05
CA LEU A 302 7.87 -14.42 3.52
C LEU A 302 9.15 -15.21 3.86
N ASN A 303 9.22 -15.83 5.05
CA ASN A 303 10.39 -16.58 5.47
C ASN A 303 10.43 -17.97 4.83
N SER A 304 9.26 -18.58 4.59
CA SER A 304 9.14 -19.73 3.70
C SER A 304 9.57 -19.36 2.27
N PHE A 305 9.34 -18.11 1.85
CA PHE A 305 9.92 -17.57 0.60
C PHE A 305 11.42 -17.22 0.70
N SER A 306 12.01 -17.10 1.89
CA SER A 306 13.43 -16.75 2.07
C SER A 306 14.34 -17.96 2.32
N GLU A 307 13.81 -19.03 2.91
CA GLU A 307 14.50 -20.34 3.02
C GLU A 307 14.57 -21.04 1.66
N ILE A 308 13.64 -20.73 0.75
CA ILE A 308 13.84 -20.98 -0.66
C ILE A 308 14.75 -19.85 -1.16
N ASP A 309 16.05 -20.13 -1.27
CA ASP A 309 17.08 -19.21 -1.77
C ASP A 309 16.85 -18.94 -3.29
N PHE A 310 15.76 -18.26 -3.64
CA PHE A 310 15.30 -18.03 -5.01
C PHE A 310 16.30 -17.18 -5.84
N LEU A 311 17.18 -16.43 -5.17
CA LEU A 311 18.22 -15.64 -5.82
C LEU A 311 19.45 -16.47 -6.24
N LYS A 312 19.50 -17.75 -5.87
CA LYS A 312 20.61 -18.65 -6.16
C LYS A 312 20.12 -20.03 -6.58
N LEU A 313 19.53 -20.12 -7.77
CA LEU A 313 19.57 -21.38 -8.50
C LEU A 313 21.04 -21.70 -8.84
N ASP A 314 21.62 -22.67 -8.13
CA ASP A 314 23.03 -23.08 -8.22
C ASP A 314 24.08 -21.98 -7.95
N GLY A 315 23.71 -20.91 -7.24
CA GLY A 315 24.65 -19.82 -6.89
C GLY A 315 24.86 -18.77 -7.98
N SER A 316 24.12 -18.81 -9.09
CA SER A 316 24.13 -17.76 -10.13
C SER A 316 22.73 -17.14 -10.31
N PRO A 317 22.60 -15.80 -10.39
CA PRO A 317 21.31 -15.15 -10.64
C PRO A 317 20.65 -15.66 -11.93
N ILE A 318 19.33 -15.84 -11.96
CA ILE A 318 18.59 -16.25 -13.19
C ILE A 318 18.93 -15.35 -14.39
N SER A 319 19.16 -14.06 -14.15
CA SER A 319 19.59 -13.09 -15.16
C SER A 319 20.92 -13.45 -15.85
N GLU A 320 21.87 -14.09 -15.17
CA GLU A 320 23.12 -14.56 -15.79
C GLU A 320 22.88 -15.81 -16.65
N ARG A 321 22.03 -16.73 -16.18
CA ARG A 321 21.67 -17.95 -16.93
C ARG A 321 20.91 -17.61 -18.21
N LEU A 322 19.98 -16.66 -18.14
CA LEU A 322 19.19 -16.19 -19.28
C LEU A 322 20.03 -15.51 -20.37
N LYS A 323 21.21 -14.97 -20.04
CA LYS A 323 22.13 -14.40 -21.05
C LYS A 323 22.65 -15.47 -22.03
N TYR A 324 22.79 -16.71 -21.59
CA TYR A 324 23.43 -17.77 -22.37
C TYR A 324 22.56 -19.02 -22.61
N VAL A 325 21.36 -19.10 -22.02
CA VAL A 325 20.46 -20.25 -22.15
C VAL A 325 20.08 -20.50 -23.61
N LYS A 326 20.14 -21.75 -24.07
CA LYS A 326 19.62 -22.19 -25.38
C LYS A 326 18.25 -22.84 -25.19
N LYS A 327 17.48 -23.02 -26.27
CA LYS A 327 16.16 -23.70 -26.22
C LYS A 327 16.22 -25.08 -25.53
N SER A 328 17.33 -25.80 -25.65
CA SER A 328 17.56 -27.09 -24.98
C SER A 328 17.64 -27.02 -23.44
N GLY A 329 17.95 -25.85 -22.87
CA GLY A 329 18.08 -25.62 -21.42
C GLY A 329 16.80 -25.12 -20.74
N ILE A 330 15.73 -24.85 -21.49
CA ILE A 330 14.45 -24.37 -20.94
C ILE A 330 13.86 -25.38 -19.95
N ASN A 331 13.86 -26.67 -20.31
CA ASN A 331 13.28 -27.72 -19.48
C ASN A 331 14.01 -27.87 -18.13
N GLU A 332 15.31 -27.57 -18.09
CA GLU A 332 16.11 -27.63 -16.86
C GLU A 332 15.73 -26.49 -15.90
N ILE A 333 15.52 -25.27 -16.42
CA ILE A 333 15.02 -24.14 -15.63
C ILE A 333 13.62 -24.43 -15.09
N ILE A 334 12.73 -24.95 -15.93
CA ILE A 334 11.36 -25.30 -15.52
C ILE A 334 11.39 -26.39 -14.44
N ALA A 335 12.19 -27.45 -14.62
CA ALA A 335 12.29 -28.51 -13.62
C ALA A 335 12.71 -27.97 -12.24
N GLN A 336 13.66 -27.02 -12.22
CA GLN A 336 14.08 -26.38 -10.98
C GLN A 336 12.97 -25.51 -10.36
N TYR A 337 12.21 -24.77 -11.18
CA TYR A 337 11.05 -24.02 -10.69
C TYR A 337 9.97 -24.92 -10.11
N ILE A 338 9.65 -26.05 -10.78
CA ILE A 338 8.69 -27.03 -10.28
C ILE A 338 9.09 -27.57 -8.90
N THR A 339 10.39 -27.83 -8.67
CA THR A 339 10.85 -28.33 -7.36
C THR A 339 10.63 -27.34 -6.22
N MET A 340 10.51 -26.05 -6.52
CA MET A 340 10.21 -25.01 -5.54
C MET A 340 8.70 -24.79 -5.33
N ILE A 341 7.86 -25.23 -6.27
CA ILE A 341 6.41 -25.09 -6.17
C ILE A 341 5.88 -26.25 -5.32
N GLY A 342 5.44 -25.95 -4.09
CA GLY A 342 4.81 -26.90 -3.16
C GLY A 342 3.52 -27.53 -3.69
N ASP A 343 2.95 -28.51 -2.99
CA ASP A 343 1.73 -29.21 -3.42
C ASP A 343 0.43 -28.53 -2.95
N ASP A 344 0.53 -27.54 -2.06
CA ASP A 344 -0.63 -26.75 -1.63
C ASP A 344 -1.08 -25.78 -2.74
N PRO A 345 -2.38 -25.69 -3.09
CA PRO A 345 -2.88 -24.84 -4.17
C PRO A 345 -2.65 -23.33 -3.96
N PHE A 346 -2.70 -22.86 -2.72
CA PHE A 346 -2.48 -21.44 -2.39
C PHE A 346 -0.99 -21.10 -2.50
N GLN A 347 -0.12 -21.95 -1.96
CA GLN A 347 1.33 -21.82 -2.13
C GLN A 347 1.75 -21.97 -3.59
N THR A 348 1.11 -22.88 -4.35
CA THR A 348 1.37 -23.08 -5.77
C THR A 348 1.15 -21.79 -6.54
N THR A 349 0.01 -21.13 -6.32
CA THR A 349 -0.34 -19.90 -7.02
C THR A 349 0.62 -18.76 -6.66
N LEU A 350 0.94 -18.62 -5.38
CA LEU A 350 1.79 -17.54 -4.87
C LEU A 350 3.26 -17.69 -5.30
N ILE A 351 3.83 -18.90 -5.19
CA ILE A 351 5.20 -19.21 -5.63
C ILE A 351 5.32 -19.09 -7.15
N SER A 352 4.34 -19.60 -7.91
CA SER A 352 4.32 -19.48 -9.37
C SER A 352 4.32 -18.01 -9.80
N TYR A 353 3.54 -17.17 -9.13
CA TYR A 353 3.52 -15.74 -9.44
C TYR A 353 4.87 -15.07 -9.15
N TYR A 354 5.50 -15.41 -8.03
CA TYR A 354 6.81 -14.90 -7.65
C TYR A 354 7.89 -15.28 -8.68
N LEU A 355 7.98 -16.57 -9.03
CA LEU A 355 8.94 -17.07 -10.01
C LEU A 355 8.73 -16.44 -11.38
N LEU A 356 7.47 -16.24 -11.76
CA LEU A 356 7.14 -15.57 -13.02
C LEU A 356 7.54 -14.10 -13.00
N TYR A 357 7.35 -13.40 -11.88
CA TYR A 357 7.77 -12.01 -11.73
C TYR A 357 9.29 -11.86 -11.76
N ASP A 358 10.04 -12.70 -11.03
CA ASP A 358 11.50 -12.69 -11.05
C ASP A 358 12.05 -12.97 -12.45
N LEU A 359 11.47 -13.97 -13.14
CA LEU A 359 11.76 -14.26 -14.54
C LEU A 359 11.50 -13.03 -15.43
N MET A 360 10.39 -12.34 -15.23
CA MET A 360 10.02 -11.16 -16.00
C MET A 360 10.96 -9.98 -15.77
N VAL A 361 11.37 -9.72 -14.54
CA VAL A 361 12.37 -8.67 -14.23
C VAL A 361 13.70 -8.99 -14.91
N ALA A 362 14.14 -10.25 -14.84
CA ALA A 362 15.38 -10.68 -15.46
C ALA A 362 15.34 -10.56 -17.00
N ILE A 363 14.24 -11.01 -17.62
CA ILE A 363 14.01 -10.89 -19.07
C ILE A 363 13.94 -9.41 -19.49
N SER A 364 13.18 -8.60 -18.76
CA SER A 364 13.00 -7.16 -19.03
C SER A 364 14.33 -6.43 -19.07
N LYS A 365 15.20 -6.67 -18.07
CA LYS A 365 16.53 -6.09 -18.02
C LYS A 365 17.39 -6.48 -19.23
N ILE A 366 17.32 -7.73 -19.67
CA ILE A 366 18.10 -8.19 -20.83
C ILE A 366 17.53 -7.62 -22.14
N ILE A 367 16.20 -7.54 -22.28
CA ILE A 367 15.55 -6.92 -23.44
C ILE A 367 15.97 -5.45 -23.56
N ASP A 368 15.99 -4.72 -22.44
CA ASP A 368 16.44 -3.32 -22.39
C ASP A 368 17.95 -3.19 -22.73
N GLU A 369 18.81 -4.07 -22.19
CA GLU A 369 20.24 -4.16 -22.56
C GLU A 369 20.49 -4.44 -24.07
N LEU A 370 19.50 -5.04 -24.74
CA LEU A 370 19.51 -5.33 -26.19
C LEU A 370 18.76 -4.27 -27.03
N GLY A 371 18.25 -3.20 -26.39
CA GLY A 371 17.53 -2.12 -27.06
C GLY A 371 16.17 -2.55 -27.62
N GLY A 372 15.50 -3.49 -26.96
CA GLY A 372 14.12 -3.87 -27.23
C GLY A 372 13.15 -3.26 -26.22
N VAL A 373 11.87 -3.32 -26.56
CA VAL A 373 10.78 -2.96 -25.63
C VAL A 373 10.06 -4.25 -25.24
N VAL A 374 9.90 -4.50 -23.94
CA VAL A 374 9.27 -5.75 -23.42
C VAL A 374 7.89 -5.97 -24.01
N GLN A 375 7.12 -4.89 -24.21
CA GLN A 375 5.77 -4.92 -24.77
C GLN A 375 5.73 -5.37 -26.24
N GLU A 376 6.83 -5.22 -26.99
CA GLU A 376 6.95 -5.71 -28.37
C GLU A 376 7.34 -7.19 -28.41
N VAL A 377 8.13 -7.64 -27.45
CA VAL A 377 8.66 -9.01 -27.39
C VAL A 377 7.64 -9.96 -26.77
N VAL A 378 6.93 -9.53 -25.73
CA VAL A 378 5.89 -10.34 -25.09
C VAL A 378 4.64 -9.49 -24.80
N PRO A 379 3.83 -9.21 -25.83
CA PRO A 379 2.70 -8.28 -25.73
C PRO A 379 1.61 -8.74 -24.77
N TRP A 380 1.36 -10.06 -24.77
CA TRP A 380 0.28 -10.70 -24.01
C TRP A 380 0.55 -10.69 -22.49
N LEU A 381 1.82 -10.65 -22.06
CA LEU A 381 2.18 -10.52 -20.64
C LEU A 381 1.92 -9.14 -20.01
N SER A 382 1.51 -8.13 -20.79
CA SER A 382 1.07 -6.85 -20.21
C SER A 382 -0.32 -6.95 -19.58
N ASN A 383 -1.05 -8.04 -19.81
CA ASN A 383 -2.39 -8.24 -19.31
C ASN A 383 -2.41 -9.01 -17.97
N LYS A 384 -2.98 -8.40 -16.93
CA LYS A 384 -3.04 -8.99 -15.58
C LYS A 384 -3.81 -10.31 -15.51
N SER A 385 -4.80 -10.51 -16.39
CA SER A 385 -5.60 -11.74 -16.41
C SER A 385 -4.77 -12.96 -16.84
N GLU A 386 -3.85 -12.78 -17.78
CA GLU A 386 -3.04 -13.88 -18.32
C GLU A 386 -1.95 -14.33 -17.34
N LEU A 387 -1.35 -13.39 -16.58
CA LEU A 387 -0.41 -13.72 -15.50
C LEU A 387 -1.06 -14.59 -14.42
N SER A 388 -2.32 -14.28 -14.09
CA SER A 388 -3.10 -15.06 -13.13
C SER A 388 -3.44 -16.46 -13.65
N GLU A 389 -3.68 -16.59 -14.96
CA GLU A 389 -3.96 -17.89 -15.60
C GLU A 389 -2.72 -18.77 -15.65
N ILE A 390 -1.57 -18.19 -16.02
CA ILE A 390 -0.28 -18.91 -16.02
C ILE A 390 0.07 -19.37 -14.60
N ALA A 391 -0.12 -18.54 -13.58
CA ALA A 391 0.19 -18.89 -12.20
C ALA A 391 -0.86 -19.81 -11.52
N SER A 392 -1.97 -20.16 -12.18
CA SER A 392 -3.09 -20.87 -11.54
C SER A 392 -2.82 -22.33 -11.19
N SER A 393 -1.88 -23.00 -11.87
CA SER A 393 -1.54 -24.40 -11.63
C SER A 393 -0.09 -24.69 -12.03
N LYS A 394 0.47 -25.81 -11.54
CA LYS A 394 1.82 -26.27 -11.94
C LYS A 394 1.93 -26.47 -13.45
N GLU A 395 0.90 -27.03 -14.08
CA GLU A 395 0.89 -27.35 -15.51
C GLU A 395 0.86 -26.07 -16.36
N THR A 396 -0.08 -25.17 -16.07
CA THR A 396 -0.18 -23.87 -16.76
C THR A 396 1.05 -22.99 -16.54
N PHE A 397 1.68 -23.08 -15.36
CA PHE A 397 2.91 -22.36 -15.08
C PHE A 397 4.06 -22.86 -15.96
N CYS A 398 4.22 -24.17 -16.11
CA CYS A 398 5.27 -24.76 -16.96
C CYS A 398 5.11 -24.32 -18.42
N ASP A 399 3.89 -24.40 -18.95
CA ASP A 399 3.60 -24.03 -20.33
C ASP A 399 3.81 -22.53 -20.57
N GLY A 400 3.38 -21.69 -19.63
CA GLY A 400 3.57 -20.24 -19.69
C GLY A 400 5.04 -19.84 -19.62
N VAL A 401 5.81 -20.39 -18.66
CA VAL A 401 7.26 -20.14 -18.54
C VAL A 401 8.00 -20.59 -19.79
N LYS A 402 7.64 -21.75 -20.35
CA LYS A 402 8.23 -22.25 -21.59
C LYS A 402 8.00 -21.31 -22.76
N LEU A 403 6.76 -20.83 -22.93
CA LEU A 403 6.41 -19.87 -23.98
C LEU A 403 7.17 -18.55 -23.84
N ILE A 404 7.27 -18.03 -22.62
CA ILE A 404 8.00 -16.79 -22.31
C ILE A 404 9.48 -16.95 -22.68
N LEU A 405 10.12 -18.02 -22.21
CA LEU A 405 11.54 -18.27 -22.46
C LEU A 405 11.83 -18.50 -23.94
N ASP A 406 10.98 -19.23 -24.65
CA ASP A 406 11.16 -19.49 -26.08
C ASP A 406 11.12 -18.19 -26.89
N THR A 407 10.11 -17.35 -26.64
CA THR A 407 9.93 -16.04 -27.29
C THR A 407 11.10 -15.10 -26.99
N PHE A 408 11.55 -15.08 -25.73
CA PHE A 408 12.71 -14.29 -25.31
C PHE A 408 14.01 -14.74 -25.98
N ILE A 409 14.25 -16.05 -26.08
CA ILE A 409 15.46 -16.60 -26.72
C ILE A 409 15.47 -16.23 -28.21
N ASP A 410 14.34 -16.35 -28.90
CA ASP A 410 14.23 -15.99 -30.32
C ASP A 410 14.53 -14.49 -30.54
N PHE A 411 13.98 -13.62 -29.70
CA PHE A 411 14.30 -12.19 -29.72
C PHE A 411 15.79 -11.92 -29.47
N ARG A 412 16.37 -12.57 -28.45
CA ARG A 412 17.78 -12.42 -28.08
C ARG A 412 18.69 -12.85 -29.22
N GLU A 413 18.42 -13.98 -29.86
CA GLU A 413 19.22 -14.47 -30.99
C GLU A 413 19.13 -13.53 -32.20
N LEU A 414 17.93 -13.03 -32.51
CA LEU A 414 17.71 -12.10 -33.63
C LEU A 414 18.42 -10.75 -33.43
N LYS A 415 18.38 -10.17 -32.22
CA LYS A 415 19.06 -8.90 -31.91
C LYS A 415 20.55 -9.07 -31.71
N SER A 416 20.98 -10.18 -31.12
CA SER A 416 22.40 -10.40 -30.84
C SER A 416 23.18 -10.76 -32.11
N ALA A 417 22.56 -11.30 -33.15
CA ALA A 417 23.23 -11.54 -34.43
C ALA A 417 23.90 -10.26 -35.01
N GLY A 418 23.24 -9.10 -34.92
CA GLY A 418 23.83 -7.81 -35.33
C GLY A 418 24.92 -7.30 -34.37
N LYS A 419 24.69 -7.42 -33.05
CA LYS A 419 25.62 -6.95 -32.02
C LYS A 419 26.89 -7.80 -31.93
N TYR A 420 26.79 -9.12 -32.13
CA TYR A 420 27.91 -10.04 -32.20
C TYR A 420 28.78 -9.77 -33.43
N TYR A 421 28.17 -9.47 -34.58
CA TYR A 421 28.93 -9.04 -35.75
C TYR A 421 29.77 -7.79 -35.44
N GLU A 422 29.18 -6.73 -34.86
CA GLU A 422 29.92 -5.53 -34.45
C GLU A 422 30.99 -5.81 -33.38
N MET A 423 30.68 -6.66 -32.39
CA MET A 423 31.61 -7.09 -31.34
C MET A 423 32.83 -7.77 -31.95
N ILE A 424 32.62 -8.69 -32.89
CA ILE A 424 33.68 -9.41 -33.58
C ILE A 424 34.49 -8.46 -34.48
N GLN A 425 33.87 -7.48 -35.13
CA GLN A 425 34.60 -6.47 -35.90
C GLN A 425 35.51 -5.62 -35.00
N LYS A 426 35.02 -5.15 -33.85
CA LYS A 426 35.83 -4.42 -32.86
C LYS A 426 36.98 -5.28 -32.31
N ALA A 427 36.72 -6.55 -32.02
CA ALA A 427 37.76 -7.49 -31.58
C ALA A 427 38.82 -7.69 -32.67
N LYS A 428 38.43 -7.92 -33.93
CA LYS A 428 39.35 -8.04 -35.07
C LYS A 428 40.18 -6.76 -35.26
N GLN A 429 39.56 -5.59 -35.14
CA GLN A 429 40.25 -4.30 -35.24
C GLN A 429 41.29 -4.15 -34.13
N HIS A 430 40.95 -4.48 -32.88
CA HIS A 430 41.88 -4.40 -31.77
C HIS A 430 43.06 -5.37 -31.95
N ILE A 431 42.79 -6.63 -32.34
CA ILE A 431 43.82 -7.62 -32.66
C ILE A 431 44.75 -7.10 -33.75
N ASN A 432 44.21 -6.51 -34.82
CA ASN A 432 45.03 -5.97 -35.91
C ASN A 432 45.87 -4.74 -35.52
N LEU A 433 45.48 -3.99 -34.48
CA LEU A 433 46.25 -2.86 -33.98
C LEU A 433 47.33 -3.30 -32.96
N HIS A 434 47.07 -4.34 -32.17
CA HIS A 434 47.91 -4.75 -31.05
C HIS A 434 48.52 -6.15 -31.20
N PHE A 435 48.51 -6.75 -32.40
CA PHE A 435 49.04 -8.11 -32.62
C PHE A 435 50.52 -8.25 -32.22
N ALA A 436 51.29 -7.16 -32.26
CA ALA A 436 52.71 -7.11 -31.91
C ALA A 436 52.95 -7.15 -30.39
N ASP A 437 51.93 -6.86 -29.58
CA ASP A 437 52.01 -7.00 -28.13
C ASP A 437 52.10 -8.49 -27.76
N GLN A 438 53.03 -8.84 -26.88
CA GLN A 438 53.22 -10.21 -26.43
C GLN A 438 52.16 -10.63 -25.39
N ASP A 439 51.57 -9.65 -24.68
CA ASP A 439 50.60 -9.89 -23.62
C ASP A 439 49.15 -9.92 -24.12
N ILE A 440 48.93 -9.74 -25.43
CA ILE A 440 47.59 -9.86 -26.03
C ILE A 440 47.05 -11.28 -25.80
N SER A 441 46.06 -11.34 -24.92
CA SER A 441 45.42 -12.58 -24.50
C SER A 441 43.94 -12.54 -24.83
N LEU A 442 43.32 -13.72 -24.86
CA LEU A 442 41.88 -13.84 -25.02
C LEU A 442 41.14 -13.00 -23.96
N HIS A 443 41.67 -12.97 -22.74
CA HIS A 443 41.12 -12.17 -21.64
C HIS A 443 41.18 -10.67 -21.95
N SER A 444 42.33 -10.16 -22.40
CA SER A 444 42.49 -8.72 -22.73
C SER A 444 41.50 -8.24 -23.80
N VAL A 445 41.30 -9.03 -24.85
CA VAL A 445 40.38 -8.69 -25.95
C VAL A 445 38.92 -8.83 -25.51
N ALA A 446 38.60 -9.84 -24.71
CA ALA A 446 37.27 -10.02 -24.13
C ALA A 446 36.88 -8.83 -23.22
N SER A 447 37.83 -8.29 -22.43
CA SER A 447 37.60 -7.11 -21.59
C SER A 447 37.26 -5.86 -22.41
N ILE A 448 37.90 -5.66 -23.57
CA ILE A 448 37.67 -4.50 -24.45
C ILE A 448 36.29 -4.54 -25.09
N VAL A 449 35.79 -5.73 -25.39
CA VAL A 449 34.43 -5.91 -25.92
C VAL A 449 33.39 -6.15 -24.80
N HIS A 450 33.80 -5.97 -23.54
CA HIS A 450 32.96 -6.07 -22.34
C HIS A 450 32.22 -7.42 -22.17
N VAL A 451 32.87 -8.55 -22.49
CA VAL A 451 32.30 -9.89 -22.31
C VAL A 451 33.25 -10.82 -21.55
N SER A 452 32.72 -11.94 -21.04
CA SER A 452 33.55 -12.95 -20.39
C SER A 452 34.45 -13.69 -21.39
N PRO A 453 35.66 -14.14 -20.99
CA PRO A 453 36.56 -14.89 -21.85
C PRO A 453 35.92 -16.14 -22.48
N ASN A 454 35.16 -16.91 -21.69
CA ASN A 454 34.51 -18.14 -22.19
C ASN A 454 33.46 -17.83 -23.26
N HIS A 455 32.69 -16.75 -23.08
CA HIS A 455 31.69 -16.33 -24.05
C HIS A 455 32.34 -15.79 -25.33
N PHE A 456 33.37 -14.96 -25.20
CA PHE A 456 34.14 -14.46 -26.34
C PHE A 456 34.70 -15.60 -27.19
N SER A 457 35.32 -16.60 -26.57
CA SER A 457 35.90 -17.75 -27.28
C SER A 457 34.87 -18.50 -28.12
N THR A 458 33.68 -18.70 -27.56
CA THR A 458 32.58 -19.42 -28.21
C THR A 458 32.04 -18.63 -29.41
N ILE A 459 31.70 -17.35 -29.21
CA ILE A 459 31.15 -16.49 -30.25
C ILE A 459 32.18 -16.24 -31.36
N PHE A 460 33.45 -15.99 -31.00
CA PHE A 460 34.52 -15.75 -31.97
C PHE A 460 34.74 -16.97 -32.87
N SER A 461 34.76 -18.18 -32.31
CA SER A 461 34.93 -19.40 -33.10
C SER A 461 33.73 -19.69 -34.00
N GLN A 462 32.50 -19.42 -33.52
CA GLN A 462 31.28 -19.57 -34.32
C GLN A 462 31.21 -18.60 -35.50
N GLU A 463 31.56 -17.33 -35.27
CA GLU A 463 31.46 -16.28 -36.30
C GLU A 463 32.64 -16.27 -37.28
N THR A 464 33.84 -16.66 -36.84
CA THR A 464 35.05 -16.61 -37.68
C THR A 464 35.47 -17.96 -38.26
N GLY A 465 34.94 -19.07 -37.72
CA GLY A 465 35.30 -20.43 -38.10
C GLY A 465 36.68 -20.89 -37.61
N GLU A 466 37.39 -20.05 -36.84
CA GLU A 466 38.70 -20.34 -36.25
C GLU A 466 38.76 -19.81 -34.81
N THR A 467 39.63 -20.39 -33.98
CA THR A 467 39.79 -19.92 -32.59
C THR A 467 40.53 -18.58 -32.53
N PHE A 468 40.42 -17.87 -31.41
CA PHE A 468 41.15 -16.62 -31.17
C PHE A 468 42.68 -16.76 -31.39
N ILE A 469 43.27 -17.86 -30.88
CA ILE A 469 44.71 -18.11 -30.97
C ILE A 469 45.12 -18.35 -32.43
N GLU A 470 44.32 -19.11 -33.19
CA GLU A 470 44.55 -19.34 -34.62
C GLU A 470 44.47 -18.04 -35.41
N TYR A 471 43.45 -17.22 -35.14
CA TYR A 471 43.28 -15.92 -35.78
C TYR A 471 44.48 -14.99 -35.51
N LEU A 472 44.87 -14.83 -34.24
CA LEU A 472 46.02 -14.00 -33.85
C LEU A 472 47.31 -14.52 -34.51
N THR A 473 47.53 -15.83 -34.49
CA THR A 473 48.70 -16.45 -35.13
C THR A 473 48.73 -16.16 -36.62
N ARG A 474 47.60 -16.28 -37.31
CA ARG A 474 47.46 -15.98 -38.74
C ARG A 474 47.78 -14.52 -39.04
N VAL A 475 47.31 -13.58 -38.22
CA VAL A 475 47.63 -12.14 -38.34
C VAL A 475 49.12 -11.88 -38.18
N ARG A 476 49.75 -12.42 -37.12
CA ARG A 476 51.20 -12.27 -36.86
C ARG A 476 52.04 -12.85 -38.00
N ILE A 477 51.68 -14.03 -38.51
CA ILE A 477 52.38 -14.67 -39.63
C ILE A 477 52.24 -13.84 -40.91
N ASN A 478 51.04 -13.35 -41.24
CA ASN A 478 50.87 -12.52 -42.43
C ASN A 478 51.68 -11.22 -42.33
N LYS A 479 51.70 -10.55 -41.18
CA LYS A 479 52.55 -9.37 -40.99
C LYS A 479 54.04 -9.69 -41.09
N SER A 480 54.45 -10.84 -40.56
CA SER A 480 55.85 -11.27 -40.67
C SER A 480 56.28 -11.54 -42.11
N LYS A 481 55.39 -12.03 -42.99
CA LYS A 481 55.67 -12.16 -44.43
C LYS A 481 55.96 -10.78 -45.05
N ASP A 482 55.13 -9.78 -44.74
CA ASP A 482 55.33 -8.42 -45.23
C ASP A 482 56.68 -7.85 -44.79
N LEU A 483 57.04 -8.01 -43.51
CA LEU A 483 58.33 -7.56 -42.98
C LEU A 483 59.52 -8.33 -43.57
N LEU A 484 59.37 -9.62 -43.82
CA LEU A 484 60.42 -10.45 -44.45
C LEU A 484 60.73 -10.00 -45.89
N LEU A 485 59.73 -9.47 -46.60
CA LEU A 485 59.83 -8.97 -47.98
C LEU A 485 60.28 -7.51 -48.07
N THR A 486 59.83 -6.66 -47.14
CA THR A 486 60.02 -5.20 -47.21
C THR A 486 61.22 -4.70 -46.41
N THR A 487 61.78 -5.51 -45.50
CA THR A 487 62.86 -5.08 -44.60
C THR A 487 64.08 -6.01 -44.65
N ALA A 488 65.24 -5.47 -44.27
CA ALA A 488 66.50 -6.22 -44.11
C ALA A 488 66.70 -6.80 -42.70
N LEU A 489 65.69 -6.71 -41.82
CA LEU A 489 65.77 -7.16 -40.42
C LEU A 489 66.02 -8.67 -40.33
N ARG A 490 66.70 -9.14 -39.27
CA ARG A 490 66.92 -10.59 -39.11
C ARG A 490 65.60 -11.27 -38.75
N SER A 491 65.45 -12.54 -39.11
CA SER A 491 64.22 -13.29 -38.81
C SER A 491 63.93 -13.39 -37.31
N ALA A 492 64.97 -13.30 -36.47
CA ALA A 492 64.81 -13.22 -35.02
C ALA A 492 64.21 -11.88 -34.58
N ASP A 493 64.66 -10.76 -35.15
CA ASP A 493 64.14 -9.42 -34.83
C ASP A 493 62.68 -9.30 -35.27
N ILE A 494 62.35 -9.82 -36.47
CA ILE A 494 60.97 -9.86 -36.97
C ILE A 494 60.05 -10.69 -36.07
N ALA A 495 60.56 -11.75 -35.45
CA ALA A 495 59.78 -12.56 -34.51
C ALA A 495 59.31 -11.71 -33.32
N TYR A 496 60.19 -10.87 -32.78
CA TYR A 496 59.84 -9.96 -31.69
C TYR A 496 58.90 -8.84 -32.16
N ASP A 497 59.15 -8.24 -33.33
CA ASP A 497 58.32 -7.15 -33.89
C ASP A 497 56.87 -7.58 -34.20
N VAL A 498 56.64 -8.87 -34.44
CA VAL A 498 55.29 -9.41 -34.67
C VAL A 498 54.71 -10.10 -33.44
N GLY A 499 55.33 -9.94 -32.26
CA GLY A 499 54.77 -10.35 -30.98
C GLY A 499 55.03 -11.81 -30.58
N PHE A 500 56.00 -12.50 -31.19
CA PHE A 500 56.48 -13.79 -30.69
C PHE A 500 57.59 -13.57 -29.67
N GLY A 501 57.46 -14.17 -28.48
CA GLY A 501 58.50 -14.11 -27.44
C GLY A 501 59.70 -15.02 -27.69
N ASP A 502 59.57 -16.01 -28.59
CA ASP A 502 60.63 -16.96 -28.94
C ASP A 502 60.82 -17.07 -30.48
N PRO A 503 61.97 -16.63 -31.02
CA PRO A 503 62.34 -16.78 -32.43
C PRO A 503 62.32 -18.21 -32.98
N HIS A 504 62.63 -19.22 -32.15
CA HIS A 504 62.58 -20.63 -32.54
C HIS A 504 61.13 -21.09 -32.72
N TYR A 505 60.26 -20.72 -31.77
CA TYR A 505 58.83 -20.98 -31.85
C TYR A 505 58.19 -20.29 -33.07
N PHE A 506 58.55 -19.03 -33.33
CA PHE A 506 58.13 -18.31 -34.55
C PHE A 506 58.50 -19.06 -35.82
N SER A 507 59.75 -19.52 -35.93
CA SER A 507 60.22 -20.23 -37.14
C SER A 507 59.46 -21.54 -37.37
N TYR A 508 59.13 -22.26 -36.30
CA TYR A 508 58.30 -23.47 -36.36
C TYR A 508 56.87 -23.16 -36.82
N ILE A 509 56.21 -22.18 -36.19
CA ILE A 509 54.83 -21.79 -36.52
C ILE A 509 54.74 -21.22 -37.94
N PHE A 510 55.70 -20.40 -38.37
CA PHE A 510 55.78 -19.87 -39.73
C PHE A 510 55.88 -21.00 -40.76
N LYS A 511 56.77 -21.98 -40.52
CA LYS A 511 56.90 -23.15 -41.41
C LYS A 511 55.63 -23.99 -41.43
N LYS A 512 54.97 -24.19 -40.28
CA LYS A 512 53.68 -24.90 -40.19
C LYS A 512 52.59 -24.20 -41.02
N HIS A 513 52.57 -22.87 -41.01
CA HIS A 513 51.52 -22.08 -41.70
C HIS A 513 51.81 -21.80 -43.18
N THR A 514 53.07 -21.83 -43.61
CA THR A 514 53.49 -21.44 -44.97
C THR A 514 54.14 -22.57 -45.77
N GLY A 515 54.49 -23.69 -45.14
CA GLY A 515 55.20 -24.83 -45.73
C GLY A 515 56.73 -24.67 -45.79
N ILE A 516 57.25 -23.45 -45.67
CA ILE A 516 58.69 -23.14 -45.79
C ILE A 516 59.19 -22.28 -44.62
N SER A 517 60.49 -22.32 -44.34
CA SER A 517 61.07 -21.51 -43.25
C SER A 517 61.09 -20.01 -43.59
N PRO A 518 61.11 -19.11 -42.59
CA PRO A 518 61.23 -17.66 -42.82
C PRO A 518 62.42 -17.26 -43.71
N ARG A 519 63.56 -17.98 -43.58
CA ARG A 519 64.76 -17.75 -44.38
C ARG A 519 64.59 -18.17 -45.83
N GLU A 520 63.96 -19.32 -46.07
CA GLU A 520 63.60 -19.80 -47.41
C GLU A 520 62.57 -18.86 -48.05
N PHE A 521 61.57 -18.40 -47.30
CA PHE A 521 60.54 -17.46 -47.79
C PHE A 521 61.15 -16.15 -48.31
N ARG A 522 62.12 -15.59 -47.57
CA ARG A 522 62.88 -14.40 -47.98
C ARG A 522 63.77 -14.63 -49.20
N THR A 523 64.41 -15.80 -49.29
CA THR A 523 65.34 -16.12 -50.38
C THR A 523 64.59 -16.48 -51.66
N GLY A 524 63.50 -17.24 -51.55
CA GLY A 524 62.64 -17.64 -52.68
C GLY A 524 61.94 -16.46 -53.35
N SER A 525 61.57 -15.42 -52.60
CA SER A 525 60.96 -14.21 -53.17
C SER A 525 61.98 -13.31 -53.90
N LYS A 526 63.28 -13.41 -53.56
CA LYS A 526 64.35 -12.74 -54.32
C LYS A 526 64.69 -13.43 -55.65
N CYS A 527 64.28 -14.69 -55.85
CA CYS A 527 64.46 -15.39 -57.11
C CYS A 527 63.28 -15.21 -58.09
N LEU A 528 62.20 -14.56 -57.67
CA LEU A 528 60.97 -14.33 -58.44
C LEU A 528 60.80 -12.87 -58.90
N ASN A 529 61.75 -11.99 -58.60
CA ASN A 529 61.79 -10.60 -59.09
C ASN A 529 62.91 -10.40 -60.10
#